data_AF-A0A5D0QRY1-F1
#
_entry.id   AF-A0A5D0QRY1-F1
#
_cell.length_a   1.000
_cell.length_b   1.000
_cell.length_c   1.000
_cell.angle_alpha   90.00
_cell.angle_beta   90.00
_cell.angle_gamma   90.00
#
_symmetry.space_group_name_H-M   'P 1'
#
loop_
_entity.id
_entity.type
_entity.pdbx_description
1 polymer ?
#
loop_
_entity_poly.entity_id
_entity_poly.type
_entity_poly.pdbx_seq_one_letter_code
_entity_poly.pdbx_strand_id
1 'polypeptide(L)'
;MRPTRSEAVGIRFQDGYLRELWSDGGHVDTGKVLAWEPPRRLVWADLLNDGEMEIEVAFSPVEGGTEVLLEHRGLDTLPPAVAGRIRRGYSWNIALGWFAEHWKS
;
A
#
# COMPACT_ATOMS: atom_id res chain seq x y z
N MET A 1 -19.36 26.91 -13.54
CA MET A 1 -19.33 25.43 -13.53
C MET A 1 -18.31 25.02 -12.50
N ARG A 2 -18.69 24.38 -11.38
CA ARG A 2 -17.71 23.82 -10.44
C ARG A 2 -17.13 22.57 -11.10
N PRO A 3 -15.80 22.37 -11.17
CA PRO A 3 -15.25 21.12 -11.66
C PRO A 3 -15.79 19.99 -10.76
N THR A 4 -16.32 18.94 -11.37
CA THR A 4 -16.68 17.69 -10.70
C THR A 4 -15.43 17.23 -9.95
N ARG A 5 -15.51 17.06 -8.62
CA ARG A 5 -14.39 16.51 -7.86
C ARG A 5 -14.14 15.10 -8.41
N SER A 6 -12.94 14.85 -8.92
CA SER A 6 -12.54 13.50 -9.31
C SER A 6 -12.43 12.65 -8.04
N GLU A 7 -13.02 11.46 -8.05
CA GLU A 7 -12.97 10.50 -6.94
C GLU A 7 -11.99 9.37 -7.23
N ALA A 8 -11.39 8.82 -6.18
CA ALA A 8 -10.53 7.65 -6.29
C ALA A 8 -11.39 6.41 -6.61
N VAL A 9 -11.03 5.69 -7.67
CA VAL A 9 -11.77 4.52 -8.17
C VAL A 9 -10.99 3.21 -8.03
N GLY A 10 -9.70 3.27 -7.68
CA GLY A 10 -8.91 2.07 -7.45
C GLY A 10 -7.44 2.34 -7.19
N ILE A 11 -6.72 1.26 -6.86
CA ILE A 11 -5.27 1.25 -6.68
C ILE A 11 -4.67 0.14 -7.55
N ARG A 12 -3.55 0.42 -8.23
CA ARG A 12 -2.86 -0.56 -9.07
C ARG A 12 -1.34 -0.38 -9.05
N PHE A 13 -0.60 -1.48 -9.03
CA PHE A 13 0.81 -1.48 -9.41
C PHE A 13 0.95 -1.45 -10.93
N GLN A 14 1.54 -0.38 -11.48
CA GLN A 14 1.71 -0.19 -12.93
C GLN A 14 2.96 0.64 -13.21
N ASP A 15 3.74 0.25 -14.24
CA ASP A 15 4.95 0.94 -14.69
C ASP A 15 5.99 1.22 -13.60
N GLY A 16 6.05 0.37 -12.58
CA GLY A 16 6.96 0.54 -11.43
C GLY A 16 6.43 1.45 -10.32
N TYR A 17 5.15 1.80 -10.33
CA TYR A 17 4.52 2.66 -9.31
C TYR A 17 3.27 2.02 -8.72
N LEU A 18 2.98 2.35 -7.46
CA LEU A 18 1.65 2.19 -6.88
C LEU A 18 0.85 3.44 -7.25
N ARG A 19 -0.23 3.26 -8.00
CA ARG A 19 -1.07 4.34 -8.51
C ARG A 19 -2.44 4.32 -7.87
N GLU A 20 -2.88 5.46 -7.38
CA GLU A 20 -4.30 5.72 -7.16
C GLU A 20 -4.91 6.24 -8.46
N LEU A 21 -5.95 5.57 -8.93
CA LEU A 21 -6.65 5.89 -10.17
C LEU A 21 -7.87 6.74 -9.88
N TRP A 22 -8.14 7.73 -10.72
CA TRP A 22 -9.24 8.66 -10.54
C TRP A 22 -10.33 8.50 -11.61
N SER A 23 -11.56 8.83 -11.25
CA SER A 23 -12.76 8.66 -12.08
C SER A 23 -12.73 9.39 -13.44
N ASP A 24 -11.90 10.43 -13.57
CA ASP A 24 -11.69 11.21 -14.79
C ASP A 24 -10.58 10.64 -15.70
N GLY A 25 -10.01 9.48 -15.35
CA GLY A 25 -8.90 8.84 -16.06
C GLY A 25 -7.51 9.32 -15.63
N GLY A 26 -7.44 10.27 -14.69
CA GLY A 26 -6.18 10.68 -14.06
C GLY A 26 -5.64 9.64 -13.07
N HIS A 27 -4.43 9.88 -12.58
CA HIS A 27 -3.84 9.12 -11.49
C HIS A 27 -2.85 9.97 -10.70
N VAL A 28 -2.51 9.49 -9.51
CA VAL A 28 -1.35 9.94 -8.74
C VAL A 28 -0.49 8.74 -8.37
N ASP A 29 0.82 8.87 -8.54
CA ASP A 29 1.80 7.89 -8.07
C ASP A 29 1.96 8.06 -6.56
N THR A 30 1.44 7.12 -5.78
CA THR A 30 1.47 7.12 -4.31
C THR A 30 2.63 6.30 -3.74
N GLY A 31 3.28 5.50 -4.58
CA GLY A 31 4.46 4.73 -4.20
C GLY A 31 5.31 4.36 -5.42
N LYS A 32 6.59 4.06 -5.18
CA LYS A 32 7.52 3.58 -6.21
C LYS A 32 8.01 2.18 -5.87
N VAL A 33 7.83 1.22 -6.78
CA VAL A 33 8.28 -0.16 -6.59
C VAL A 33 9.81 -0.19 -6.57
N LEU A 34 10.35 -0.81 -5.51
CA LEU A 34 11.78 -1.01 -5.30
C LEU A 34 12.20 -2.45 -5.57
N ALA A 35 11.32 -3.41 -5.23
CA ALA A 35 11.52 -4.83 -5.51
C ALA A 35 10.19 -5.49 -5.89
N TRP A 36 10.23 -6.33 -6.92
CA TRP A 36 9.11 -7.16 -7.34
C TRP A 36 9.63 -8.58 -7.60
N GLU A 37 9.39 -9.47 -6.65
CA GLU A 37 9.92 -10.84 -6.64
C GLU A 37 8.79 -11.85 -6.46
N PRO A 38 7.88 -12.01 -7.43
CA PRO A 38 6.76 -12.94 -7.32
C PRO A 38 7.24 -14.40 -7.22
N PRO A 39 6.55 -15.26 -6.44
CA PRO A 39 5.38 -14.95 -5.60
C PRO A 39 5.77 -14.46 -4.18
N ARG A 40 7.05 -14.18 -3.91
CA ARG A 40 7.60 -14.12 -2.56
C ARG A 40 7.54 -12.74 -1.91
N ARG A 41 7.75 -11.66 -2.66
CA ARG A 41 8.04 -10.36 -2.05
C ARG A 41 7.74 -9.17 -2.98
N LEU A 42 7.22 -8.10 -2.38
CA LEU A 42 7.04 -6.79 -2.99
C LEU A 42 7.50 -5.72 -2.01
N VAL A 43 8.28 -4.76 -2.49
CA VAL A 43 8.69 -3.58 -1.72
C VAL A 43 8.41 -2.32 -2.52
N TRP A 44 7.86 -1.29 -1.89
CA TRP A 44 7.75 0.04 -2.49
C TRP A 44 8.09 1.13 -1.49
N ALA A 45 8.68 2.22 -2.00
CA ALA A 45 8.82 3.48 -1.29
C ALA A 45 7.48 4.20 -1.26
N ASP A 46 7.12 4.78 -0.13
CA ASP A 46 5.99 5.70 0.01
C ASP A 46 6.32 7.06 -0.62
N LEU A 47 5.39 7.60 -1.41
CA LEU A 47 5.51 8.93 -2.01
C LEU A 47 4.50 9.92 -1.41
N LEU A 48 3.70 9.51 -0.42
CA LEU A 48 2.66 10.35 0.17
C LEU A 48 3.15 11.20 1.34
N ASN A 49 4.25 10.82 1.98
CA ASN A 49 4.77 11.52 3.16
C ASN A 49 6.20 12.00 2.92
N ASP A 50 6.57 13.11 3.56
CA ASP A 50 7.93 13.63 3.55
C ASP A 50 8.82 12.73 4.44
N GLY A 51 9.46 11.73 3.82
CA GLY A 51 10.46 10.85 4.42
C GLY A 51 10.79 9.66 3.52
N GLU A 52 11.57 8.71 4.04
CA GLU A 52 12.07 7.54 3.30
C GLU A 52 11.42 6.27 3.85
N MET A 53 10.10 6.28 4.00
CA MET A 53 9.36 5.10 4.44
C MET A 53 9.20 4.12 3.28
N GLU A 54 9.42 2.84 3.57
CA GLU A 54 9.14 1.75 2.66
C GLU A 54 8.10 0.80 3.28
N ILE A 55 7.31 0.16 2.42
CA ILE A 55 6.43 -0.92 2.80
C ILE A 55 6.93 -2.19 2.11
N GLU A 56 7.14 -3.23 2.90
CA GLU A 56 7.40 -4.58 2.40
C GLU A 56 6.20 -5.48 2.67
N VAL A 57 5.81 -6.24 1.65
CA VAL A 57 4.87 -7.35 1.78
C VAL A 57 5.59 -8.64 1.34
N ALA A 58 5.66 -9.60 2.25
CA ALA A 58 6.26 -10.91 2.02
C ALA A 58 5.21 -12.02 2.19
N PHE A 59 5.33 -13.05 1.35
CA PHE A 59 4.40 -14.17 1.29
C PHE A 59 5.14 -15.47 1.58
N SER A 60 4.68 -16.20 2.58
CA SER A 60 5.25 -17.50 2.97
C SER A 60 4.17 -18.58 2.91
N PRO A 61 4.45 -19.75 2.30
CA PRO A 61 3.50 -20.86 2.35
C PRO A 61 3.36 -21.38 3.79
N VAL A 62 2.13 -21.64 4.20
CA VAL A 62 1.80 -22.31 5.47
C VAL A 62 0.80 -23.43 5.20
N GLU A 63 0.62 -24.35 6.16
CA GLU A 63 -0.41 -25.37 6.03
C GLU A 63 -1.79 -24.73 5.85
N GLY A 64 -2.47 -25.06 4.76
CA GLY A 64 -3.80 -24.53 4.46
C GLY A 64 -3.83 -23.09 3.93
N GLY A 65 -2.70 -22.45 3.61
CA GLY A 65 -2.75 -21.09 3.06
C GLY A 65 -1.40 -20.39 2.85
N THR A 66 -1.43 -19.06 2.97
CA THR A 66 -0.27 -18.17 2.82
C THR A 66 -0.25 -17.22 4.00
N GLU A 67 0.86 -17.18 4.72
CA GLU A 67 1.15 -16.12 5.66
C GLU A 67 1.58 -14.87 4.89
N VAL A 68 0.98 -13.73 5.23
CA VAL A 68 1.31 -12.42 4.66
C VAL A 68 1.94 -11.58 5.76
N LEU A 69 3.24 -11.31 5.64
CA LEU A 69 3.94 -10.37 6.50
C LEU A 69 3.93 -8.99 5.84
N LEU A 70 3.50 -7.97 6.59
CA LEU A 70 3.55 -6.57 6.17
C LEU A 70 4.39 -5.78 7.15
N GLU A 71 5.41 -5.08 6.65
CA GLU A 71 6.34 -4.28 7.44
C GLU A 71 6.42 -2.85 6.90
N HIS A 72 6.38 -1.85 7.80
CA HIS A 72 6.76 -0.48 7.47
C HIS A 72 8.18 -0.22 7.99
N ARG A 73 9.09 0.13 7.10
CA ARG A 73 10.48 0.49 7.42
C ARG A 73 10.67 1.98 7.26
N GLY A 74 11.66 2.55 7.97
CA GLY A 74 11.94 3.98 7.87
C GLY A 74 10.91 4.89 8.54
N LEU A 75 10.05 4.36 9.42
CA LEU A 75 9.04 5.17 10.14
C LEU A 75 9.62 6.36 10.90
N ASP A 76 10.85 6.25 11.40
CA ASP A 76 11.54 7.33 12.13
C ASP A 76 12.02 8.47 11.23
N THR A 77 11.95 8.29 9.90
CA THR A 77 12.24 9.36 8.93
C THR A 77 11.03 10.29 8.71
N LEU A 78 9.84 9.88 9.15
CA LEU A 78 8.61 10.64 8.98
C LEU A 78 8.43 11.67 10.10
N PRO A 79 7.63 12.74 9.86
CA PRO A 79 7.19 13.62 10.94
C PRO A 79 6.52 12.82 12.08
N PRO A 80 6.81 13.13 13.36
CA PRO A 80 6.36 12.30 14.49
C PRO A 80 4.84 12.05 14.55
N ALA A 81 4.04 13.04 14.16
CA ALA A 81 2.58 12.90 14.10
C ALA A 81 2.13 11.88 13.02
N VAL A 82 2.82 11.85 11.88
CA VAL A 82 2.56 10.90 10.79
C VAL A 82 2.98 9.49 11.22
N ALA A 83 4.21 9.33 11.71
CA ALA A 83 4.72 8.05 12.20
C ALA A 83 3.83 7.48 13.32
N GLY A 84 3.39 8.34 14.25
CA GLY A 84 2.49 7.97 15.34
C GLY A 84 1.11 7.48 14.87
N ARG A 85 0.58 8.02 13.77
CA ARG A 85 -0.68 7.53 13.17
C ARG A 85 -0.50 6.15 12.54
N ILE A 86 0.59 5.94 11.79
CA ILE A 86 0.86 4.66 11.11
C ILE A 86 1.08 3.55 12.14
N ARG A 87 1.86 3.82 13.21
CA ARG A 87 2.12 2.85 14.30
C ARG A 87 0.86 2.37 15.02
N ARG A 88 -0.21 3.18 15.05
CA ARG A 88 -1.49 2.74 15.64
C ARG A 88 -2.18 1.65 14.82
N GLY A 89 -1.72 1.36 13.59
CA GLY A 89 -2.02 0.13 12.86
C GLY A 89 -3.45 -0.01 12.34
N TYR A 90 -4.30 1.02 12.52
CA TYR A 90 -5.73 0.92 12.20
C TYR A 90 -6.03 0.59 10.73
N SER A 91 -5.19 1.03 9.80
CA SER A 91 -5.47 0.89 8.36
C SER A 91 -5.29 -0.53 7.83
N TRP A 92 -4.32 -1.30 8.34
CA TRP A 92 -3.95 -2.59 7.73
C TRP A 92 -4.65 -3.79 8.33
N ASN A 93 -4.98 -3.77 9.63
CA ASN A 93 -5.86 -4.79 10.21
C ASN A 93 -7.23 -4.79 9.51
N ILE A 94 -7.71 -3.61 9.12
CA ILE A 94 -8.95 -3.46 8.35
C ILE A 94 -8.78 -4.00 6.93
N ALA A 95 -7.69 -3.62 6.23
CA ALA A 95 -7.47 -4.05 4.85
C ALA A 95 -7.21 -5.57 4.72
N LEU A 96 -6.40 -6.16 5.60
CA LEU A 96 -6.11 -7.59 5.59
C LEU A 96 -7.30 -8.42 6.07
N GLY A 97 -8.05 -7.92 7.07
CA GLY A 97 -9.31 -8.53 7.49
C GLY A 97 -10.34 -8.54 6.34
N TRP A 98 -10.53 -7.40 5.68
CA TRP A 98 -11.41 -7.31 4.52
C TRP A 98 -10.98 -8.26 3.39
N PHE A 99 -9.67 -8.32 3.07
CA PHE A 99 -9.15 -9.24 2.06
C PHE A 99 -9.45 -10.70 2.42
N ALA A 100 -9.17 -11.11 3.67
CA ALA A 100 -9.45 -12.48 4.12
C ALA A 100 -10.94 -12.83 4.05
N GLU A 101 -11.84 -11.88 4.32
CA GLU A 101 -13.29 -12.07 4.27
C GLU A 101 -13.86 -12.13 2.84
N HIS A 102 -13.26 -11.40 1.90
CA HIS A 102 -13.83 -11.18 0.55
C HIS A 102 -13.06 -11.88 -0.56
N TRP A 103 -11.88 -12.42 -0.29
CA TRP A 103 -11.11 -13.20 -1.24
C TRP A 103 -11.85 -14.51 -1.55
N LYS A 104 -12.32 -14.65 -2.80
CA LYS A 104 -12.85 -15.90 -3.32
C LYS A 104 -11.76 -16.56 -4.16
N SER A 105 -11.43 -17.82 -3.83
CA SER A 105 -10.56 -18.69 -4.62
C SER A 105 -11.19 -19.04 -5.96
#